data_AF-A0A9E1RKP2-F1
#
_entry.id   AF-A0A9E1RKP2-F1
#
_cell.length_a   1.000
_cell.length_b   1.000
_cell.length_c   1.000
_cell.angle_alpha   90.00
_cell.angle_beta   90.00
_cell.angle_gamma   90.00
#
_symmetry.space_group_name_H-M   'P 1'
#
loop_
_entity.id
_entity.type
_entity.pdbx_description
1 polymer ?
#
loop_
_entity_poly.entity_id
_entity_poly.type
_entity_poly.pdbx_seq_one_letter_code
_entity_poly.pdbx_strand_id
1 'polypeptide(L)'
;MAALVESEENLGPRVFLISRDNYKIDHESWDVTGLAGTGRKAITVNSVRIPAHRTHLLADFNDPNHQRPGWQMDDSPLYRFTFLDLFSWGIAGPALGAATGFANEWIAQSRDRVPAMGGPGVAERPELRLRMAEGLNRVDLLERGMRSVWDEAYGVLERGDEPNPVIERRLHYQGARTIVDSLDAVLEMFATSGGGVMFRDNPLQRFLRDLLAMRNHPVANLERFAFDAARVMLA
;
A
#
# COMPACT_ATOMS: atom_id res chain seq x y z
N MET A 1 -17.42 -2.51 -3.04
CA MET A 1 -17.63 -3.93 -3.43
C MET A 1 -17.87 -3.97 -4.93
N ALA A 2 -17.15 -4.82 -5.68
CA ALA A 2 -17.38 -5.01 -7.11
C ALA A 2 -18.17 -6.30 -7.33
N ALA A 3 -19.17 -6.29 -8.18
CA ALA A 3 -19.92 -7.47 -8.59
C ALA A 3 -20.31 -7.37 -10.07
N LEU A 4 -20.47 -8.52 -10.72
CA LEU A 4 -21.09 -8.60 -12.03
C LEU A 4 -22.60 -8.43 -11.85
N VAL A 5 -23.22 -7.60 -12.67
CA VAL A 5 -24.69 -7.46 -12.71
C VAL A 5 -25.16 -8.10 -13.99
N GLU A 6 -26.12 -9.00 -13.88
CA GLU A 6 -26.95 -9.35 -15.02
C GLU A 6 -27.91 -8.19 -15.28
N SER A 7 -27.59 -7.36 -16.28
CA SER A 7 -28.48 -6.34 -16.83
C SER A 7 -28.67 -6.57 -18.34
N GLU A 8 -29.81 -6.13 -18.88
CA GLU A 8 -30.15 -6.29 -20.31
C GLU A 8 -29.07 -5.72 -21.24
N GLU A 9 -28.40 -4.64 -20.82
CA GLU A 9 -27.13 -4.19 -21.38
C GLU A 9 -26.00 -4.60 -20.43
N ASN A 10 -25.30 -5.69 -20.72
CA ASN A 10 -24.15 -6.12 -19.92
C ASN A 10 -22.93 -5.21 -20.20
N LEU A 11 -22.88 -4.07 -19.50
CA LEU A 11 -21.80 -3.08 -19.60
C LEU A 11 -20.53 -3.48 -18.83
N GLY A 12 -20.47 -4.69 -18.25
CA GLY A 12 -19.33 -5.20 -17.50
C GLY A 12 -19.42 -5.04 -15.98
N PRO A 13 -18.33 -5.31 -15.24
CA PRO A 13 -18.32 -5.31 -13.77
C PRO A 13 -18.61 -3.91 -13.21
N ARG A 14 -19.34 -3.87 -12.08
CA ARG A 14 -19.78 -2.64 -11.42
C ARG A 14 -19.35 -2.58 -9.97
N VAL A 15 -19.17 -1.37 -9.46
CA VAL A 15 -18.99 -1.08 -8.03
C VAL A 15 -20.31 -0.57 -7.45
N PHE A 16 -20.59 -0.96 -6.20
CA PHE A 16 -21.80 -0.58 -5.48
C PHE A 16 -21.51 0.10 -4.16
N LEU A 17 -22.30 1.13 -3.86
CA LEU A 17 -22.43 1.71 -2.54
C LEU A 17 -23.67 1.12 -1.84
N ILE A 18 -23.44 0.36 -0.77
CA ILE A 18 -24.47 -0.39 -0.04
C ILE A 18 -24.55 0.13 1.41
N SER A 19 -25.76 0.36 1.91
CA SER A 19 -25.98 0.76 3.32
C SER A 19 -25.55 -0.33 4.29
N ARG A 20 -25.11 0.04 5.49
CA ARG A 20 -24.66 -0.89 6.54
C ARG A 20 -25.70 -1.95 6.88
N ASP A 21 -26.99 -1.61 6.86
CA ASP A 21 -28.09 -2.50 7.22
C ASP A 21 -28.36 -3.59 6.16
N ASN A 22 -27.77 -3.44 4.97
CA ASN A 22 -28.01 -4.31 3.82
C ASN A 22 -26.91 -5.36 3.60
N TYR A 23 -26.00 -5.54 4.56
CA TYR A 23 -25.03 -6.64 4.52
C TYR A 23 -24.72 -7.18 5.92
N LYS A 24 -24.33 -8.46 5.97
CA LYS A 24 -23.82 -9.11 7.17
C LYS A 24 -22.31 -9.22 7.09
N ILE A 25 -21.63 -8.95 8.20
CA ILE A 25 -20.18 -9.14 8.33
C ILE A 25 -19.96 -10.53 8.94
N ASP A 26 -19.12 -11.32 8.29
CA ASP A 26 -18.63 -12.57 8.89
C ASP A 26 -17.50 -12.24 9.87
N HIS A 27 -17.76 -12.40 11.16
CA HIS A 27 -16.79 -12.06 12.21
C HIS A 27 -15.64 -13.06 12.34
N GLU A 28 -15.74 -14.25 11.76
CA GLU A 28 -14.76 -15.33 11.83
C GLU A 28 -13.84 -15.35 10.60
N SER A 29 -14.23 -14.68 9.52
CA SER A 29 -13.50 -14.60 8.23
C SER A 29 -12.12 -13.92 8.23
N TRP A 30 -11.61 -13.45 9.38
CA TRP A 30 -10.37 -12.66 9.46
C TRP A 30 -9.43 -13.11 10.59
N ASP A 31 -9.10 -14.40 10.60
CA ASP A 31 -8.00 -14.96 11.39
C ASP A 31 -6.74 -15.05 10.51
N VAL A 32 -5.86 -14.07 10.64
CA VAL A 32 -4.70 -13.87 9.76
C VAL A 32 -3.43 -13.55 10.54
N THR A 33 -2.29 -13.86 9.95
CA THR A 33 -0.98 -13.67 10.60
C THR A 33 -0.48 -12.22 10.54
N GLY A 34 -0.95 -11.38 9.61
CA GLY A 34 -0.53 -9.98 9.47
C GLY A 34 -1.73 -9.10 9.12
N LEU A 35 -1.66 -7.82 9.48
CA LEU A 35 -2.77 -6.86 9.37
C LEU A 35 -4.03 -7.31 10.12
N ALA A 36 -3.89 -8.11 11.18
CA ALA A 36 -5.02 -8.66 11.94
C ALA A 36 -5.95 -7.56 12.48
N GLY A 37 -5.39 -6.41 12.88
CA GLY A 37 -6.16 -5.26 13.38
C GLY A 37 -7.01 -4.53 12.32
N THR A 38 -6.84 -4.83 11.03
CA THR A 38 -7.61 -4.17 9.95
C THR A 38 -9.05 -4.67 9.86
N GLY A 39 -9.32 -5.89 10.33
CA GLY A 39 -10.66 -6.48 10.28
C GLY A 39 -11.24 -6.55 8.86
N ARG A 40 -10.43 -6.88 7.84
CA ARG A 40 -10.84 -7.01 6.42
C ARG A 40 -11.72 -8.24 6.20
N LYS A 41 -12.84 -8.26 6.91
CA LYS A 41 -13.80 -9.36 7.01
C LYS A 41 -14.62 -9.48 5.72
N ALA A 42 -15.02 -10.71 5.43
CA ALA A 42 -15.99 -10.98 4.38
C ALA A 42 -17.35 -10.38 4.74
N ILE A 43 -18.10 -10.00 3.70
CA ILE A 43 -19.49 -9.57 3.82
C ILE A 43 -20.37 -10.43 2.91
N THR A 44 -21.60 -10.66 3.34
CA THR A 44 -22.65 -11.29 2.54
C THR A 44 -23.77 -10.29 2.28
N VAL A 45 -24.16 -10.16 1.01
CA VAL A 45 -25.25 -9.30 0.54
C VAL A 45 -26.30 -10.18 -0.11
N ASN A 46 -27.53 -10.15 0.39
CA ASN A 46 -28.61 -11.00 -0.09
C ASN A 46 -29.71 -10.17 -0.75
N SER A 47 -29.83 -10.28 -2.08
CA SER A 47 -30.95 -9.75 -2.88
C SER A 47 -31.35 -8.30 -2.56
N VAL A 48 -30.36 -7.40 -2.50
CA VAL A 48 -30.58 -5.98 -2.21
C VAL A 48 -30.81 -5.20 -3.51
N ARG A 49 -31.89 -4.42 -3.57
CA ARG A 49 -32.11 -3.48 -4.67
C ARG A 49 -31.24 -2.24 -4.47
N ILE A 50 -30.37 -1.95 -5.43
CA ILE A 50 -29.44 -0.81 -5.37
C ILE A 50 -29.90 0.25 -6.38
N PRO A 51 -30.18 1.49 -5.96
CA PRO A 51 -30.52 2.59 -6.87
C PRO A 51 -29.39 2.87 -7.88
N ALA A 52 -29.76 3.26 -9.11
CA ALA A 52 -28.80 3.53 -10.19
C ALA A 52 -27.72 4.57 -9.81
N HIS A 53 -28.06 5.59 -9.03
CA HIS A 53 -27.12 6.61 -8.58
C HIS A 53 -26.10 6.11 -7.53
N ARG A 54 -26.20 4.85 -7.05
CA ARG A 54 -25.26 4.21 -6.09
C ARG A 54 -24.40 3.14 -6.74
N THR A 55 -24.28 3.17 -8.06
CA THR A 55 -23.44 2.25 -8.81
C THR A 55 -22.64 2.95 -9.89
N HIS A 56 -21.46 2.42 -10.18
CA HIS A 56 -20.54 2.92 -11.20
C HIS A 56 -19.91 1.73 -11.94
N LEU A 57 -19.58 1.85 -13.23
CA LEU A 57 -18.82 0.80 -13.92
C LEU A 57 -17.39 0.78 -13.38
N LEU A 58 -16.81 -0.41 -13.29
CA LEU A 58 -15.40 -0.55 -12.90
C LEU A 58 -14.47 0.07 -13.94
N ALA A 59 -14.86 0.10 -15.21
CA ALA A 59 -14.09 0.74 -16.28
C ALA A 59 -13.88 2.25 -16.02
N ASP A 60 -14.89 2.92 -15.47
CA ASP A 60 -14.87 4.36 -15.24
C ASP A 60 -13.83 4.78 -14.17
N PHE A 61 -13.41 3.86 -13.29
CA PHE A 61 -12.40 4.10 -12.26
C PHE A 61 -11.01 4.42 -12.84
N ASN A 62 -10.75 3.97 -14.06
CA ASN A 62 -9.49 4.16 -14.77
C ASN A 62 -9.73 4.67 -16.21
N ASP A 63 -10.87 5.32 -16.48
CA ASP A 63 -11.15 5.91 -17.79
C ASP A 63 -10.02 6.89 -18.17
N PRO A 64 -9.26 6.60 -19.25
CA PRO A 64 -8.16 7.43 -19.70
C PRO A 64 -8.63 8.70 -20.41
N ASN A 65 -9.91 8.82 -20.74
CA ASN A 65 -10.47 10.02 -21.37
C ASN A 65 -10.94 11.05 -20.34
N HIS A 66 -10.76 10.78 -19.04
CA HIS A 66 -10.96 11.81 -18.02
C HIS A 66 -12.43 12.32 -17.97
N GLN A 67 -13.41 11.52 -18.45
CA GLN A 67 -14.81 11.95 -18.60
C GLN A 67 -15.71 11.54 -17.43
N ARG A 68 -15.17 11.49 -16.22
CA ARG A 68 -15.88 10.95 -15.06
C ARG A 68 -16.93 11.93 -14.55
N PRO A 69 -18.16 11.48 -14.22
CA PRO A 69 -19.22 12.35 -13.73
C PRO A 69 -18.82 13.18 -12.49
N GLY A 70 -17.96 12.61 -11.63
CA GLY A 70 -17.47 13.32 -10.44
C GLY A 70 -16.65 14.57 -10.74
N TRP A 71 -15.99 14.63 -11.88
CA TRP A 71 -15.12 15.77 -12.25
C TRP A 71 -15.90 16.97 -12.75
N GLN A 72 -17.12 16.74 -13.25
CA GLN A 72 -18.05 17.82 -13.58
C GLN A 72 -18.57 18.53 -12.32
N MET A 73 -18.43 17.90 -11.15
CA MET A 73 -18.92 18.41 -9.86
C MET A 73 -17.83 19.07 -9.03
N ASP A 74 -16.59 18.57 -9.09
CA ASP A 74 -15.42 19.12 -8.41
C ASP A 74 -14.18 18.91 -9.29
N ASP A 75 -13.58 20.01 -9.74
CA ASP A 75 -12.43 20.01 -10.62
C ASP A 75 -11.10 20.22 -9.90
N SER A 76 -11.11 20.19 -8.55
CA SER A 76 -9.90 20.31 -7.73
C SER A 76 -8.87 19.23 -8.10
N PRO A 77 -7.56 19.53 -8.02
CA PRO A 77 -6.50 18.61 -8.46
C PRO A 77 -6.61 17.20 -7.90
N LEU A 78 -7.01 17.06 -6.63
CA LEU A 78 -7.14 15.76 -5.97
C LEU A 78 -8.18 14.84 -6.67
N TYR A 79 -9.27 15.39 -7.17
CA TYR A 79 -10.31 14.60 -7.82
C TYR A 79 -9.93 14.18 -9.24
N ARG A 80 -8.95 14.84 -9.86
CA ARG A 80 -8.44 14.51 -11.20
C ARG A 80 -7.50 13.29 -11.22
N PHE A 81 -7.04 12.83 -10.06
CA PHE A 81 -6.35 11.54 -9.98
C PHE A 81 -7.31 10.38 -10.23
N THR A 82 -6.81 9.33 -10.88
CA THR A 82 -7.57 8.09 -11.03
C THR A 82 -7.67 7.36 -9.70
N PHE A 83 -8.60 6.42 -9.60
CA PHE A 83 -8.72 5.62 -8.37
C PHE A 83 -7.44 4.84 -8.08
N LEU A 84 -6.79 4.30 -9.11
CA LEU A 84 -5.59 3.50 -8.93
C LEU A 84 -4.38 4.35 -8.52
N ASP A 85 -4.32 5.62 -8.97
CA ASP A 85 -3.30 6.58 -8.55
C ASP A 85 -3.36 6.78 -7.03
N LEU A 86 -4.56 6.90 -6.46
CA LEU A 86 -4.72 7.13 -5.01
C LEU A 86 -4.70 5.82 -4.20
N PHE A 87 -5.34 4.78 -4.70
CA PHE A 87 -5.56 3.55 -3.94
C PHE A 87 -4.25 2.79 -3.66
N SER A 88 -3.32 2.79 -4.62
CA SER A 88 -2.00 2.16 -4.41
C SER A 88 -1.21 2.86 -3.28
N TRP A 89 -1.36 4.17 -3.12
CA TRP A 89 -0.73 4.97 -2.08
C TRP A 89 -1.33 4.75 -0.70
N GLY A 90 -2.62 4.41 -0.63
CA GLY A 90 -3.29 4.00 0.61
C GLY A 90 -2.70 2.73 1.25
N ILE A 91 -1.93 1.94 0.50
CA ILE A 91 -1.21 0.75 1.01
C ILE A 91 0.29 1.03 1.13
N ALA A 92 0.87 1.78 0.19
CA ALA A 92 2.28 2.15 0.23
C ALA A 92 2.64 3.00 1.47
N GLY A 93 1.80 3.98 1.84
CA GLY A 93 2.01 4.81 3.03
C GLY A 93 2.10 4.00 4.33
N PRO A 94 1.12 3.13 4.64
CA PRO A 94 1.22 2.22 5.77
C PRO A 94 2.42 1.28 5.73
N ALA A 95 2.85 0.82 4.55
CA ALA A 95 4.05 -0.02 4.42
C ALA A 95 5.31 0.74 4.84
N LEU A 96 5.49 1.97 4.32
CA LEU A 96 6.58 2.85 4.72
C LEU A 96 6.52 3.18 6.22
N GLY A 97 5.32 3.44 6.76
CA GLY A 97 5.10 3.67 8.19
C GLY A 97 5.47 2.46 9.04
N ALA A 98 5.15 1.24 8.60
CA ALA A 98 5.54 0.00 9.27
C ALA A 98 7.06 -0.21 9.25
N ALA A 99 7.72 0.05 8.13
CA ALA A 99 9.18 -0.01 8.04
C ALA A 99 9.88 1.04 8.92
N THR A 100 9.33 2.26 8.97
CA THR A 100 9.81 3.34 9.84
C THR A 100 9.65 2.97 11.32
N GLY A 101 8.47 2.46 11.69
CA GLY A 101 8.18 1.98 13.04
C GLY A 101 9.08 0.83 13.46
N PHE A 102 9.30 -0.13 12.55
CA PHE A 102 10.26 -1.21 12.75
C PHE A 102 11.66 -0.68 13.00
N ALA A 103 12.16 0.23 12.15
CA ALA A 103 13.52 0.75 12.25
C ALA A 103 13.77 1.46 13.58
N ASN A 104 12.83 2.30 14.02
CA ASN A 104 12.91 3.01 15.29
C ASN A 104 12.94 2.05 16.49
N GLU A 105 12.02 1.09 16.50
CA GLU A 105 11.93 0.09 17.56
C GLU A 105 13.18 -0.82 17.57
N TRP A 106 13.67 -1.19 16.39
CA TRP A 106 14.85 -2.04 16.24
C TRP A 106 16.12 -1.34 16.73
N ILE A 107 16.27 -0.03 16.46
CA ILE A 107 17.35 0.77 17.04
C ILE A 107 17.23 0.79 18.56
N ALA A 108 16.04 1.08 19.10
CA ALA A 108 15.82 1.16 20.54
C ALA A 108 16.18 -0.17 21.23
N GLN A 109 15.69 -1.30 20.71
CA GLN A 109 16.02 -2.62 21.23
C GLN A 109 17.49 -3.00 21.02
N SER A 110 18.17 -2.49 20.00
CA SER A 110 19.57 -2.88 19.71
C SER A 110 20.61 -2.10 20.53
N ARG A 111 20.27 -0.92 21.06
CA ARG A 111 21.19 -0.09 21.87
C ARG A 111 21.67 -0.81 23.12
N ASP A 112 20.74 -1.41 23.88
CA ASP A 112 21.03 -1.99 25.19
C ASP A 112 21.08 -3.53 25.16
N ARG A 113 20.97 -4.14 23.97
CA ARG A 113 20.92 -5.61 23.83
C ARG A 113 22.26 -6.26 24.13
N VAL A 114 22.25 -7.13 25.14
CA VAL A 114 23.38 -8.00 25.50
C VAL A 114 23.23 -9.37 24.81
N PRO A 115 24.30 -9.93 24.21
CA PRO A 115 24.25 -11.27 23.62
C PRO A 115 24.01 -12.37 24.66
N ALA A 116 23.14 -13.32 24.34
CA ALA A 116 22.87 -14.48 25.19
C ALA A 116 24.10 -15.39 25.41
N MET A 117 25.01 -15.44 24.42
CA MET A 117 26.23 -16.25 24.47
C MET A 117 27.44 -15.49 25.06
N GLY A 118 27.21 -14.30 25.64
CA GLY A 118 28.27 -13.42 26.13
C GLY A 118 29.01 -12.65 25.03
N GLY A 119 29.92 -11.77 25.45
CA GLY A 119 30.68 -10.86 24.58
C GLY A 119 30.16 -9.41 24.60
N PRO A 120 30.74 -8.53 23.77
CA PRO A 120 30.35 -7.12 23.70
C PRO A 120 28.88 -6.92 23.33
N GLY A 121 28.33 -5.77 23.73
CA GLY A 121 26.95 -5.39 23.40
C GLY A 121 26.67 -5.47 21.91
N VAL A 122 25.43 -5.80 21.53
CA VAL A 122 25.09 -5.99 20.11
C VAL A 122 25.31 -4.71 19.29
N ALA A 123 25.17 -3.53 19.90
CA ALA A 123 25.48 -2.23 19.29
C ALA A 123 26.95 -2.03 18.86
N GLU A 124 27.88 -2.85 19.38
CA GLU A 124 29.30 -2.82 19.00
C GLU A 124 29.62 -3.67 17.77
N ARG A 125 28.67 -4.51 17.32
CA ARG A 125 28.87 -5.40 16.18
C ARG A 125 28.95 -4.62 14.86
N PRO A 126 30.03 -4.76 14.07
CA PRO A 126 30.15 -4.09 12.77
C PRO A 126 28.99 -4.43 11.83
N GLU A 127 28.50 -5.67 11.86
CA GLU A 127 27.41 -6.12 10.99
C GLU A 127 26.10 -5.41 11.33
N LEU A 128 25.82 -5.18 12.61
CA LEU A 128 24.63 -4.43 13.03
C LEU A 128 24.71 -2.98 12.55
N ARG A 129 25.88 -2.33 12.67
CA ARG A 129 26.06 -0.93 12.26
C ARG A 129 25.92 -0.74 10.76
N LEU A 130 26.45 -1.67 9.96
CA LEU A 130 26.26 -1.67 8.52
C LEU A 130 24.77 -1.77 8.16
N ARG A 131 24.07 -2.76 8.71
CA ARG A 131 22.62 -2.96 8.49
C ARG A 131 21.80 -1.77 8.95
N MET A 132 22.24 -1.11 10.03
CA MET A 132 21.61 0.12 10.51
C MET A 132 21.74 1.25 9.49
N ALA A 133 22.95 1.48 8.96
CA ALA A 133 23.15 2.50 7.94
C ALA A 133 22.34 2.21 6.67
N GLU A 134 22.39 0.98 6.17
CA GLU A 134 21.69 0.57 4.94
C GLU A 134 20.16 0.62 5.09
N GLY A 135 19.62 0.00 6.15
CA GLY A 135 18.18 -0.08 6.38
C GLY A 135 17.53 1.29 6.59
N LEU A 136 18.17 2.16 7.38
CA LEU A 136 17.67 3.52 7.62
C LEU A 136 17.72 4.38 6.36
N ASN A 137 18.83 4.31 5.62
CA ASN A 137 18.95 5.03 4.36
C ASN A 137 17.90 4.55 3.34
N ARG A 138 17.62 3.25 3.28
CA ARG A 138 16.58 2.71 2.39
C ARG A 138 15.19 3.27 2.75
N VAL A 139 14.83 3.31 4.03
CA VAL A 139 13.55 3.90 4.48
C VAL A 139 13.46 5.39 4.15
N ASP A 140 14.52 6.17 4.40
CA ASP A 140 14.57 7.60 4.06
C ASP A 140 14.44 7.85 2.55
N LEU A 141 15.17 7.09 1.73
CA LEU A 141 15.08 7.19 0.27
C LEU A 141 13.68 6.84 -0.26
N LEU A 142 12.99 5.88 0.34
CA LEU A 142 11.62 5.55 -0.01
C LEU A 142 10.66 6.70 0.30
N GLU A 143 10.80 7.32 1.47
CA GLU A 143 9.97 8.49 1.83
C GLU A 143 10.19 9.64 0.85
N ARG A 144 11.45 9.98 0.56
CA ARG A 144 11.78 11.05 -0.39
C ARG A 144 11.28 10.73 -1.80
N GLY A 145 11.44 9.49 -2.25
CA GLY A 145 10.97 9.04 -3.56
C GLY A 145 9.45 9.16 -3.69
N MET A 146 8.70 8.74 -2.66
CA MET A 146 7.26 8.94 -2.62
C MET A 146 6.89 10.43 -2.67
N ARG A 147 7.46 11.27 -1.82
CA ARG A 147 7.14 12.71 -1.82
C ARG A 147 7.41 13.35 -3.18
N SER A 148 8.59 13.06 -3.76
CA SER A 148 8.98 13.59 -5.07
C SER A 148 8.00 13.20 -6.19
N VAL A 149 7.64 11.92 -6.30
CA VAL A 149 6.71 11.46 -7.34
C VAL A 149 5.29 12.03 -7.14
N TRP A 150 4.85 12.16 -5.88
CA TRP A 150 3.57 12.78 -5.55
C TRP A 150 3.55 14.26 -5.92
N ASP A 151 4.55 15.03 -5.49
CA ASP A 151 4.64 16.47 -5.72
C ASP A 151 4.69 16.77 -7.23
N GLU A 152 5.41 15.96 -8.01
CA GLU A 152 5.45 16.10 -9.46
C GLU A 152 4.07 15.87 -10.10
N ALA A 153 3.38 14.78 -9.71
CA ALA A 153 2.08 14.45 -10.26
C ALA A 153 0.98 15.45 -9.84
N TYR A 154 0.99 15.85 -8.57
CA TYR A 154 0.07 16.85 -8.05
C TYR A 154 0.31 18.21 -8.71
N GLY A 155 1.57 18.61 -8.90
CA GLY A 155 1.92 19.88 -9.53
C GLY A 155 1.45 19.99 -10.99
N VAL A 156 1.41 18.89 -11.75
CA VAL A 156 0.80 18.86 -13.10
C VAL A 156 -0.67 19.25 -13.04
N LEU A 157 -1.43 18.61 -12.15
CA LEU A 157 -2.86 18.85 -12.01
C LEU A 157 -3.15 20.24 -11.43
N GLU A 158 -2.31 20.73 -10.51
CA GLU A 158 -2.43 22.06 -9.91
C GLU A 158 -2.26 23.20 -10.93
N ARG A 159 -1.40 23.01 -11.95
CA ARG A 159 -1.25 23.97 -13.05
C ARG A 159 -2.40 23.92 -14.06
N GLY A 160 -3.29 22.93 -13.95
CA GLY A 160 -4.34 22.67 -14.93
C GLY A 160 -3.84 21.99 -16.20
N ASP A 161 -2.62 21.43 -16.17
CA ASP A 161 -2.07 20.66 -17.29
C ASP A 161 -2.84 19.34 -17.46
N GLU A 162 -2.88 18.83 -18.69
CA GLU A 162 -3.44 17.50 -18.97
C GLU A 162 -2.62 16.41 -18.26
N PRO A 163 -3.27 15.35 -17.74
CA PRO A 163 -2.57 14.29 -17.05
C PRO A 163 -1.56 13.59 -17.95
N ASN A 164 -0.35 13.41 -17.41
CA ASN A 164 0.76 12.83 -18.15
C ASN A 164 0.81 11.31 -17.88
N PRO A 165 0.60 10.45 -18.90
CA PRO A 165 0.59 9.01 -18.72
C PRO A 165 1.89 8.45 -18.15
N VAL A 166 3.05 9.07 -18.44
CA VAL A 166 4.35 8.64 -17.88
C VAL A 166 4.37 8.87 -16.37
N ILE A 167 3.88 10.02 -15.93
CA ILE A 167 3.83 10.38 -14.50
C ILE A 167 2.85 9.48 -13.76
N GLU A 168 1.68 9.21 -14.32
CA GLU A 168 0.70 8.26 -13.76
C GLU A 168 1.27 6.84 -13.61
N ARG A 169 1.96 6.30 -14.63
CA ARG A 169 2.55 4.96 -14.49
C ARG A 169 3.70 4.95 -13.49
N ARG A 170 4.44 6.05 -13.36
CA ARG A 170 5.45 6.19 -12.31
C ARG A 170 4.82 6.26 -10.91
N LEU A 171 3.67 6.91 -10.72
CA LEU A 171 2.91 6.89 -9.46
C LEU A 171 2.58 5.45 -9.03
N HIS A 172 2.03 4.67 -9.97
CA HIS A 172 1.67 3.27 -9.72
C HIS A 172 2.88 2.40 -9.39
N TYR A 173 3.95 2.52 -10.18
CA TYR A 173 5.20 1.80 -9.95
C TYR A 173 5.81 2.18 -8.60
N GLN A 174 5.89 3.48 -8.28
CA GLN A 174 6.43 3.95 -7.01
C GLN A 174 5.64 3.41 -5.81
N GLY A 175 4.30 3.39 -5.89
CA GLY A 175 3.45 2.81 -4.83
C GLY A 175 3.75 1.32 -4.61
N ALA A 176 3.82 0.53 -5.68
CA ALA A 176 4.19 -0.89 -5.59
C ALA A 176 5.60 -1.08 -5.04
N ARG A 177 6.56 -0.30 -5.55
CA ARG A 177 7.98 -0.35 -5.16
C ARG A 177 8.17 -0.04 -3.68
N THR A 178 7.50 0.97 -3.15
CA THR A 178 7.53 1.29 -1.72
C THR A 178 7.10 0.10 -0.87
N ILE A 179 6.03 -0.61 -1.25
CA ILE A 179 5.56 -1.78 -0.48
C ILE A 179 6.63 -2.88 -0.46
N VAL A 180 7.22 -3.18 -1.63
CA VAL A 180 8.28 -4.21 -1.74
C VAL A 180 9.52 -3.82 -0.96
N ASP A 181 10.05 -2.62 -1.20
CA ASP A 181 11.30 -2.18 -0.58
C ASP A 181 11.17 -1.94 0.93
N SER A 182 9.97 -1.60 1.43
CA SER A 182 9.70 -1.52 2.87
C SER A 182 9.84 -2.88 3.54
N LEU A 183 9.32 -3.95 2.91
CA LEU A 183 9.48 -5.31 3.41
C LEU A 183 10.94 -5.74 3.37
N ASP A 184 11.65 -5.52 2.26
CA ASP A 184 13.04 -5.92 2.12
C ASP A 184 13.94 -5.22 3.15
N ALA A 185 13.76 -3.91 3.37
CA ALA A 185 14.48 -3.16 4.39
C ALA A 185 14.27 -3.77 5.79
N VAL A 186 13.02 -4.14 6.10
CA VAL A 186 12.69 -4.80 7.37
C VAL A 186 13.29 -6.20 7.46
N LEU A 187 13.27 -7.01 6.39
CA LEU A 187 13.88 -8.34 6.39
C LEU A 187 15.39 -8.29 6.69
N GLU A 188 16.10 -7.33 6.10
CA GLU A 188 17.53 -7.13 6.33
C GLU A 188 17.84 -6.76 7.79
N MET A 189 17.09 -5.83 8.38
CA MET A 189 17.25 -5.47 9.79
C MET A 189 16.80 -6.60 10.73
N PHE A 190 15.69 -7.28 10.40
CA PHE A 190 15.11 -8.38 11.18
C PHE A 190 16.09 -9.52 11.38
N ALA A 191 16.90 -9.85 10.36
CA ALA A 191 17.92 -10.89 10.41
C ALA A 191 18.94 -10.72 11.56
N THR A 192 19.08 -9.51 12.12
CA THR A 192 20.01 -9.21 13.22
C THR A 192 19.34 -9.02 14.59
N SER A 193 18.02 -9.22 14.67
CA SER A 193 17.21 -8.93 15.88
C SER A 193 17.35 -9.99 16.98
N GLY A 194 17.88 -11.19 16.65
CA GLY A 194 18.03 -12.30 17.58
C GLY A 194 16.71 -13.01 17.91
N GLY A 195 16.80 -14.14 18.61
CA GLY A 195 15.64 -15.04 18.83
C GLY A 195 14.48 -14.42 19.64
N GLY A 196 14.78 -13.47 20.53
CA GLY A 196 13.76 -12.78 21.34
C GLY A 196 12.77 -11.96 20.51
N VAL A 197 13.07 -11.70 19.24
CA VAL A 197 12.13 -11.04 18.32
C VAL A 197 10.86 -11.87 18.09
N MET A 198 10.92 -13.18 18.31
CA MET A 198 9.81 -14.11 18.03
C MET A 198 8.74 -14.15 19.13
N PHE A 199 8.96 -13.50 20.28
CA PHE A 199 7.94 -13.41 21.32
C PHE A 199 6.76 -12.57 20.82
N ARG A 200 5.53 -12.99 21.16
CA ARG A 200 4.30 -12.36 20.66
C ARG A 200 4.13 -10.91 21.11
N ASP A 201 4.66 -10.57 22.27
CA ASP A 201 4.68 -9.24 22.85
C ASP A 201 5.79 -8.34 22.26
N ASN A 202 6.75 -8.90 21.53
CA ASN A 202 7.73 -8.09 20.83
C ASN A 202 7.09 -7.42 19.60
N PRO A 203 7.09 -6.08 19.49
CA PRO A 203 6.49 -5.37 18.37
C PRO A 203 7.19 -5.60 17.01
N LEU A 204 8.48 -5.96 16.99
CA LEU A 204 9.25 -6.12 15.75
C LEU A 204 8.67 -7.20 14.83
N GLN A 205 8.29 -8.36 15.38
CA GLN A 205 7.65 -9.41 14.58
C GLN A 205 6.27 -9.03 14.07
N ARG A 206 5.55 -8.09 14.73
CA ARG A 206 4.27 -7.57 14.24
C ARG A 206 4.46 -6.78 12.96
N PHE A 207 5.38 -5.82 12.94
CA PHE A 207 5.67 -5.04 11.74
C PHE A 207 6.08 -5.92 10.55
N LEU A 208 6.93 -6.93 10.77
CA LEU A 208 7.31 -7.88 9.72
C LEU A 208 6.09 -8.62 9.16
N ARG A 209 5.25 -9.19 10.03
CA ARG A 209 4.04 -9.90 9.59
C ARG A 209 3.06 -8.99 8.84
N ASP A 210 2.89 -7.76 9.30
CA ASP A 210 2.02 -6.78 8.65
C ASP A 210 2.53 -6.43 7.24
N LEU A 211 3.85 -6.23 7.09
CA LEU A 211 4.49 -5.98 5.78
C LEU A 211 4.38 -7.18 4.84
N LEU A 212 4.56 -8.41 5.35
CA LEU A 212 4.34 -9.62 4.56
C LEU A 212 2.89 -9.70 4.03
N ALA A 213 1.91 -9.33 4.87
CA ALA A 213 0.52 -9.27 4.42
C ALA A 213 0.28 -8.14 3.38
N MET A 214 0.87 -6.96 3.55
CA MET A 214 0.79 -5.87 2.56
C MET A 214 1.42 -6.27 1.21
N ARG A 215 2.55 -6.99 1.22
CA ARG A 215 3.25 -7.47 0.02
C ARG A 215 2.41 -8.42 -0.83
N ASN A 216 1.45 -9.12 -0.23
CA ASN A 216 0.51 -10.02 -0.91
C ASN A 216 -0.70 -9.29 -1.50
N HIS A 217 -0.82 -7.98 -1.34
CA HIS A 217 -1.87 -7.22 -2.01
C HIS A 217 -1.61 -7.14 -3.52
N PRO A 218 -2.64 -7.23 -4.40
CA PRO A 218 -2.46 -7.10 -5.85
C PRO A 218 -1.79 -5.80 -6.31
N VAL A 219 -1.91 -4.71 -5.53
CA VAL A 219 -1.23 -3.43 -5.83
C VAL A 219 0.28 -3.47 -5.56
N ALA A 220 0.77 -4.49 -4.87
CA ALA A 220 2.20 -4.72 -4.67
C ALA A 220 2.82 -5.56 -5.81
N ASN A 221 2.09 -5.84 -6.89
CA ASN A 221 2.62 -6.54 -8.06
C ASN A 221 3.61 -5.64 -8.83
N LEU A 222 4.87 -5.66 -8.41
CA LEU A 222 5.92 -4.79 -8.91
C LEU A 222 6.19 -5.03 -10.40
N GLU A 223 6.20 -6.29 -10.83
CA GLU A 223 6.48 -6.70 -12.21
C GLU A 223 5.44 -6.12 -13.18
N ARG A 224 4.16 -6.20 -12.81
CA ARG A 224 3.07 -5.61 -13.59
C ARG A 224 3.24 -4.10 -13.73
N PHE A 225 3.46 -3.39 -12.62
CA PHE A 225 3.57 -1.93 -12.67
C PHE A 225 4.87 -1.44 -13.31
N ALA A 226 5.96 -2.20 -13.20
CA ALA A 226 7.20 -1.92 -13.91
C ALA A 226 7.02 -2.07 -15.42
N PHE A 227 6.34 -3.13 -15.87
CA PHE A 227 6.01 -3.34 -17.27
C PHE A 227 5.14 -2.19 -17.81
N ASP A 228 4.08 -1.82 -17.09
CA ASP A 228 3.19 -0.74 -17.49
C ASP A 228 3.91 0.62 -17.58
N ALA A 229 4.82 0.92 -16.66
CA ALA A 229 5.64 2.13 -16.70
C ALA A 229 6.63 2.14 -17.87
N ALA A 230 7.37 1.06 -18.07
CA ALA A 230 8.33 0.95 -19.17
C ALA A 230 7.63 1.05 -20.54
N ARG A 231 6.45 0.44 -20.69
CA ARG A 231 5.69 0.47 -21.93
C ARG A 231 5.33 1.90 -22.36
N VAL A 232 4.95 2.77 -21.43
CA VAL A 232 4.59 4.16 -21.75
C VAL A 232 5.82 5.02 -22.04
N MET A 233 6.96 4.74 -21.42
CA MET A 233 8.22 5.44 -21.71
C MET A 233 8.82 5.11 -23.08
N LEU A 234 8.43 3.97 -23.67
CA LEU A 234 8.91 3.49 -24.96
C LEU A 234 7.93 3.73 -26.12
N ALA A 235 6.77 4.32 -25.86
CA ALA A 235 5.73 4.63 -26.85
C ALA A 235 5.97 6.00 -27.49
#